data_AF-A0A1B0D046-F1
#
_entry.id   AF-A0A1B0D046-F1
#
_cell.length_a   1.000
_cell.length_b   1.000
_cell.length_c   1.000
_cell.angle_alpha   90.00
_cell.angle_beta   90.00
_cell.angle_gamma   90.00
#
_symmetry.space_group_name_H-M   'P 1'
#
loop_
_entity.id
_entity.type
_entity.pdbx_description
1 polymer ?
#
loop_
_entity_poly.entity_id
_entity_poly.type
_entity_poly.pdbx_seq_one_letter_code
_entity_poly.pdbx_strand_id
1 'polypeptide(L)'
;MWRLMMLVKMKNYVIAFLVFQPHQTQAKTRPGTVEVNFSPVSYSPLTSSKDKTSDDKSGKIIYTFGSPQLLQSITWESSEPTQITIHQIPLNIQEEVLETEERYMYDSVTEKSWLAGERFDDIASGICSRAFTEDVDETGTDGSYEGQEYDKLSQVDHHSQEVVRCVGRISYESTSNRLSANSTVLVGNSKDKMSIVSLNFSRIPSVAVFPGQIVLAKGMNPTGGTLFLRQIFTERYWSPPRAPSQLHKPLRLLIAAGPFAENNDLVCEPLQDLMMQCKQTRPNVLILIGPFVDINNSCIADGVLAESFDSFFQKLINGVVSSVG
;
A
#
# COMPACT_ATOMS: atom_id res chain seq x y z
N MET A 1 -2.06 0.51 -11.65
CA MET A 1 -2.00 -0.91 -11.21
C MET A 1 -0.93 -1.01 -10.13
N TRP A 2 -1.26 -0.64 -8.89
CA TRP A 2 -0.34 -0.78 -7.76
C TRP A 2 -0.52 -2.18 -7.18
N ARG A 3 0.43 -3.07 -7.46
CA ARG A 3 0.51 -4.36 -6.77
C ARG A 3 1.25 -4.14 -5.47
N LEU A 4 0.53 -4.08 -4.36
CA LEU A 4 1.13 -4.20 -3.04
C LEU A 4 1.61 -5.65 -2.87
N MET A 5 2.89 -5.90 -3.12
CA MET A 5 3.52 -7.19 -2.82
C MET A 5 4.19 -7.09 -1.46
N MET A 6 3.45 -7.39 -0.39
CA MET A 6 4.04 -7.63 0.92
C MET A 6 4.67 -9.02 0.93
N LEU A 7 5.98 -9.11 0.70
CA LEU A 7 6.78 -10.31 0.96
C LEU A 7 7.14 -10.34 2.44
N VAL A 8 6.28 -10.94 3.27
CA VAL A 8 6.63 -11.24 4.66
C VAL A 8 7.10 -12.69 4.73
N LYS A 9 8.41 -12.89 4.92
CA LYS A 9 8.99 -14.22 5.16
C LYS A 9 8.70 -14.66 6.59
N MET A 10 7.49 -15.14 6.82
CA MET A 10 7.04 -15.68 8.09
C MET A 10 7.25 -17.20 8.11
N LYS A 11 8.33 -17.69 8.74
CA LYS A 11 8.70 -19.11 8.74
C LYS A 11 7.64 -20.04 9.37
N ASN A 12 6.71 -19.51 10.17
CA ASN A 12 5.76 -20.30 10.97
C ASN A 12 4.28 -19.85 10.85
N TYR A 13 3.93 -19.00 9.88
CA TYR A 13 2.57 -18.45 9.78
C TYR A 13 1.97 -18.67 8.39
N VAL A 14 0.68 -18.97 8.36
CA VAL A 14 -0.12 -19.07 7.13
C VAL A 14 -0.89 -17.77 6.97
N ILE A 15 -0.66 -17.06 5.88
CA ILE A 15 -1.50 -15.94 5.45
C ILE A 15 -2.17 -16.42 4.16
N ALA A 16 -3.39 -16.91 4.27
CA ALA A 16 -4.18 -17.25 3.09
C ALA A 16 -5.02 -16.03 2.69
N PHE A 17 -4.75 -15.49 1.50
CA PHE A 17 -5.61 -14.49 0.88
C PHE A 17 -6.78 -15.21 0.21
N LEU A 18 -7.93 -15.20 0.87
CA LEU A 18 -9.16 -15.59 0.22
C LEU A 18 -9.70 -14.36 -0.52
N VAL A 19 -9.51 -14.34 -1.83
CA VAL A 19 -10.25 -13.44 -2.70
C VAL A 19 -11.61 -14.10 -2.93
N PHE A 20 -12.63 -13.58 -2.26
CA PHE A 20 -14.00 -14.03 -2.48
C PHE A 20 -14.64 -13.24 -3.60
N GLN A 21 -15.26 -13.95 -4.54
CA GLN A 21 -16.43 -13.42 -5.22
C GLN A 21 -17.66 -13.83 -4.40
N PRO A 22 -18.52 -12.87 -4.04
CA PRO A 22 -19.61 -13.08 -3.09
C PRO A 22 -20.62 -14.13 -3.55
N HIS A 23 -21.35 -14.70 -2.59
CA HIS A 23 -22.34 -15.75 -2.81
C HIS A 23 -23.66 -15.16 -3.28
N GLN A 24 -23.92 -15.22 -4.59
CA GLN A 24 -25.28 -15.03 -5.11
C GLN A 24 -26.17 -16.18 -4.62
N THR A 25 -26.70 -16.05 -3.41
CA THR A 25 -27.65 -17.01 -2.86
C THR A 25 -29.01 -16.64 -3.43
N GLN A 26 -29.64 -17.55 -4.18
CA GLN A 26 -31.09 -17.46 -4.37
C GLN A 26 -31.77 -17.65 -3.01
N ALA A 27 -31.99 -16.55 -2.29
CA ALA A 27 -33.13 -16.51 -1.40
C ALA A 27 -34.37 -16.59 -2.31
N LYS A 28 -35.06 -17.74 -2.29
CA LYS A 28 -36.49 -17.78 -2.65
C LYS A 28 -37.23 -16.97 -1.59
N THR A 29 -37.14 -15.64 -1.67
CA THR A 29 -37.97 -14.76 -0.89
C THR A 29 -39.34 -14.72 -1.55
N ARG A 30 -40.36 -15.15 -0.78
CA ARG A 30 -41.72 -14.63 -0.91
C ARG A 30 -41.65 -13.09 -1.00
N PRO A 31 -42.60 -12.40 -1.64
CA PRO A 31 -42.58 -10.94 -1.72
C PRO A 31 -42.61 -10.38 -0.29
N GLY A 32 -41.45 -9.97 0.19
CA GLY A 32 -41.18 -9.60 1.58
C GLY A 32 -39.81 -8.97 1.64
N THR A 33 -39.82 -7.65 1.76
CA THR A 33 -38.78 -6.72 2.25
C THR A 33 -37.33 -7.21 2.19
N VAL A 34 -36.55 -6.67 1.25
CA VAL A 34 -35.07 -6.72 1.27
C VAL A 34 -34.61 -6.20 2.63
N GLU A 35 -33.72 -6.92 3.33
CA GLU A 35 -33.10 -6.41 4.55
C GLU A 35 -32.37 -5.09 4.22
N VAL A 36 -32.95 -3.99 4.72
CA VAL A 36 -32.71 -2.59 4.30
C VAL A 36 -31.31 -2.07 4.67
N ASN A 37 -30.48 -2.89 5.33
CA ASN A 37 -29.28 -2.42 6.02
C ASN A 37 -28.13 -2.03 5.07
N PHE A 38 -28.12 -2.56 3.84
CA PHE A 38 -27.04 -2.36 2.88
C PHE A 38 -27.51 -1.74 1.55
N SER A 39 -28.60 -0.97 1.61
CA SER A 39 -29.17 -0.27 0.46
C SER A 39 -29.48 1.18 0.84
N PRO A 40 -29.24 2.16 -0.04
CA PRO A 40 -29.59 3.53 0.25
C PRO A 40 -31.07 3.84 0.02
N VAL A 41 -31.49 5.01 0.50
CA VAL A 41 -32.73 5.66 0.06
C VAL A 41 -32.50 6.24 -1.34
N SER A 42 -33.42 5.99 -2.27
CA SER A 42 -33.35 6.51 -3.64
C SER A 42 -34.66 7.15 -4.08
N TYR A 43 -34.57 8.12 -5.00
CA TYR A 43 -35.70 8.77 -5.65
C TYR A 43 -36.43 7.87 -6.66
N SER A 44 -35.83 6.75 -7.05
CA SER A 44 -36.41 5.75 -7.96
C SER A 44 -36.12 4.34 -7.45
N PRO A 45 -36.93 3.32 -7.83
CA PRO A 45 -36.66 1.96 -7.41
C PRO A 45 -35.27 1.51 -7.87
N LEU A 46 -34.39 1.19 -6.93
CA LEU A 46 -33.11 0.57 -7.23
C LEU A 46 -33.40 -0.85 -7.72
N THR A 47 -33.15 -1.11 -9.00
CA THR A 47 -33.23 -2.46 -9.56
C THR A 47 -31.84 -3.06 -9.48
N SER A 48 -31.64 -4.10 -8.67
CA SER A 48 -30.42 -4.88 -8.81
C SER A 48 -30.34 -5.39 -10.24
N SER A 49 -29.22 -5.14 -10.90
CA SER A 49 -29.02 -5.52 -12.30
C SER A 49 -29.09 -7.05 -12.38
N LYS A 50 -30.26 -7.55 -12.80
CA LYS A 50 -30.54 -8.96 -12.97
C LYS A 50 -29.82 -9.48 -14.21
N ASP A 51 -28.52 -9.72 -14.11
CA ASP A 51 -27.84 -10.79 -14.85
C ASP A 51 -27.39 -11.85 -13.84
N LYS A 52 -28.38 -12.45 -13.16
CA LYS A 52 -28.20 -13.58 -12.24
C LYS A 52 -27.91 -14.85 -13.04
N THR A 53 -26.73 -14.94 -13.64
CA THR A 53 -26.12 -16.23 -13.95
C THR A 53 -25.51 -16.75 -12.66
N SER A 54 -25.90 -17.94 -12.23
CA SER A 54 -25.30 -18.61 -11.07
C SER A 54 -23.79 -18.71 -11.29
N ASP A 55 -23.01 -17.85 -10.65
CA ASP A 55 -21.57 -17.90 -10.81
C ASP A 55 -21.06 -19.13 -10.04
N ASP A 56 -20.78 -20.19 -10.77
CA ASP A 56 -20.26 -21.51 -10.34
C ASP A 56 -18.89 -21.43 -9.62
N LYS A 57 -18.43 -20.20 -9.34
CA LYS A 57 -17.13 -19.86 -8.74
C LYS A 57 -17.23 -19.30 -7.34
N SER A 58 -18.44 -19.09 -6.79
CA SER A 58 -18.58 -18.56 -5.43
C SER A 58 -17.92 -19.47 -4.39
N GLY A 59 -17.24 -18.86 -3.42
CA GLY A 59 -16.51 -19.58 -2.37
C GLY A 59 -15.24 -20.31 -2.84
N LYS A 60 -14.84 -20.17 -4.11
CA LYS A 60 -13.65 -20.81 -4.67
C LYS A 60 -12.38 -20.15 -4.16
N ILE A 61 -11.47 -20.96 -3.62
CA ILE A 61 -10.12 -20.52 -3.29
C ILE A 61 -9.33 -20.35 -4.59
N ILE A 62 -8.94 -19.11 -4.91
CA ILE A 62 -8.14 -18.81 -6.12
C ILE A 62 -6.64 -18.71 -5.85
N TYR A 63 -6.24 -18.57 -4.58
CA TYR A 63 -4.84 -18.47 -4.18
C TYR A 63 -4.65 -18.95 -2.74
N THR A 64 -3.52 -19.62 -2.48
CA THR A 64 -3.12 -20.07 -1.15
C THR A 64 -1.66 -19.76 -0.91
N PHE A 65 -1.31 -19.33 0.30
CA PHE A 65 0.07 -19.04 0.69
C PHE A 65 0.32 -19.50 2.12
N GLY A 66 1.51 -20.07 2.37
CA GLY A 66 1.93 -20.58 3.67
C GLY A 66 2.41 -22.04 3.62
N SER A 67 2.62 -22.62 4.81
CA SER A 67 3.05 -24.02 4.94
C SER A 67 1.98 -24.99 4.41
N PRO A 68 2.31 -25.89 3.47
CA PRO A 68 1.38 -26.90 2.96
C PRO A 68 0.76 -27.78 4.05
N GLN A 69 1.54 -28.10 5.09
CA GLN A 69 1.09 -28.94 6.21
C GLN A 69 0.01 -28.23 7.04
N LEU A 70 0.20 -26.93 7.31
CA LEU A 70 -0.77 -26.13 8.06
C LEU A 70 -2.05 -25.88 7.24
N LEU A 71 -1.93 -25.74 5.91
CA LEU A 71 -3.06 -25.56 5.01
C LEU A 71 -3.97 -26.79 4.95
N GLN A 72 -3.43 -28.01 5.11
CA GLN A 72 -4.24 -29.23 5.14
C GLN A 72 -5.10 -29.36 6.40
N SER A 73 -4.67 -28.75 7.51
CA SER A 73 -5.36 -28.81 8.80
C SER A 73 -6.19 -27.56 9.13
N ILE A 74 -6.28 -26.59 8.22
CA ILE A 74 -6.91 -25.31 8.53
C ILE A 74 -8.43 -25.40 8.42
N THR A 75 -9.12 -25.04 9.50
CA THR A 75 -10.55 -24.77 9.51
C THR A 75 -10.75 -23.26 9.60
N TRP A 76 -11.64 -22.69 8.79
CA TRP A 76 -11.91 -21.25 8.79
C TRP A 76 -12.89 -20.82 9.88
N GLU A 77 -13.69 -21.74 10.43
CA GLU A 77 -14.68 -21.51 11.50
C GLU A 77 -14.11 -21.43 12.92
N SER A 78 -14.16 -20.25 13.56
CA SER A 78 -13.67 -20.12 14.94
C SER A 78 -14.63 -20.80 15.92
N SER A 79 -14.10 -21.70 16.75
CA SER A 79 -14.89 -22.48 17.71
C SER A 79 -15.05 -21.82 19.08
N GLU A 80 -14.19 -20.85 19.43
CA GLU A 80 -14.21 -20.22 20.75
C GLU A 80 -13.95 -18.71 20.70
N PRO A 81 -14.63 -17.92 21.56
CA PRO A 81 -14.28 -16.52 21.76
C PRO A 81 -12.85 -16.43 22.30
N THR A 82 -12.01 -15.66 21.61
CA THR A 82 -10.62 -15.41 21.98
C THR A 82 -10.49 -13.93 22.33
N GLN A 83 -9.90 -13.62 23.48
CA GLN A 83 -9.58 -12.23 23.83
C GLN A 83 -8.49 -11.73 22.88
N ILE A 84 -8.78 -10.66 22.14
CA ILE A 84 -7.86 -10.06 21.17
C ILE A 84 -7.61 -8.62 21.60
N THR A 85 -6.34 -8.25 21.65
CA THR A 85 -5.94 -6.87 21.88
C THR A 85 -5.44 -6.28 20.57
N ILE A 86 -6.04 -5.18 20.13
CA ILE A 86 -5.62 -4.44 18.94
C ILE A 86 -4.83 -3.23 19.41
N HIS A 87 -3.55 -3.16 19.04
CA HIS A 87 -2.70 -2.00 19.28
C HIS A 87 -2.50 -1.25 17.97
N GLN A 88 -2.90 0.01 17.92
CA GLN A 88 -2.46 0.90 16.87
C GLN A 88 -1.02 1.32 17.20
N ILE A 89 -0.07 0.92 16.36
CA ILE A 89 1.32 1.37 16.49
C ILE A 89 1.43 2.68 15.72
N PRO A 90 1.54 3.85 16.39
CA PRO A 90 1.76 5.10 15.69
C PRO A 90 3.12 5.03 14.97
N LEU A 91 3.13 5.40 13.70
CA LEU A 91 4.35 5.55 12.91
C LEU A 91 5.11 6.80 13.37
N ASN A 92 5.68 6.83 14.57
CA ASN A 92 6.43 7.99 15.11
C ASN A 92 5.71 9.36 15.02
N ILE A 93 4.41 9.40 14.76
CA ILE A 93 3.59 10.61 14.82
C ILE A 93 2.99 10.61 16.23
N GLN A 94 3.54 11.47 17.08
CA GLN A 94 3.13 11.60 18.48
C GLN A 94 1.84 12.41 18.65
N GLU A 95 1.12 12.76 17.58
CA GLU A 95 -0.01 13.69 17.64
C GLU A 95 -1.23 13.20 16.87
N GLU A 96 -2.40 13.70 17.28
CA GLU A 96 -3.67 13.54 16.59
C GLU A 96 -3.51 13.88 15.10
N VAL A 97 -4.19 13.13 14.24
CA VAL A 97 -3.95 13.04 12.79
C VAL A 97 -4.16 14.35 11.99
N LEU A 98 -4.50 15.48 12.62
CA LEU A 98 -4.58 16.79 11.99
C LEU A 98 -4.30 17.85 13.07
N GLU A 99 -3.14 18.51 13.04
CA GLU A 99 -2.91 19.71 13.87
C GLU A 99 -3.83 20.86 13.41
N THR A 100 -4.25 21.71 14.34
CA THR A 100 -5.27 22.75 14.13
C THR A 100 -4.85 23.93 13.22
N GLU A 101 -3.60 23.96 12.77
CA GLU A 101 -3.04 25.01 11.89
C GLU A 101 -3.31 24.75 10.39
N GLU A 102 -3.82 23.56 10.04
CA GLU A 102 -4.11 23.18 8.65
C GLU A 102 -5.31 23.95 8.08
N ARG A 103 -5.09 24.66 6.96
CA ARG A 103 -6.16 25.36 6.25
C ARG A 103 -6.86 24.41 5.29
N TYR A 104 -8.17 24.26 5.45
CA TYR A 104 -8.99 23.42 4.57
C TYR A 104 -8.78 23.75 3.08
N MET A 105 -8.45 22.73 2.28
CA MET A 105 -8.20 22.83 0.83
C MET A 105 -7.14 23.88 0.45
N TYR A 106 -6.13 24.09 1.31
CA TYR A 106 -5.00 24.96 1.04
C TYR A 106 -3.70 24.13 1.00
N ASP A 107 -2.83 24.45 0.04
CA ASP A 107 -1.61 23.70 -0.22
C ASP A 107 -0.42 24.65 -0.27
N SER A 108 0.40 24.67 0.79
CA SER A 108 1.62 25.47 0.84
C SER A 108 2.73 24.79 0.01
N VAL A 109 3.14 25.41 -1.10
CA VAL A 109 4.25 24.89 -1.93
C VAL A 109 5.55 24.85 -1.14
N THR A 110 5.78 25.85 -0.27
CA THR A 110 6.98 25.93 0.58
C THR A 110 7.04 24.75 1.55
N GLU A 111 5.93 24.46 2.23
CA GLU A 111 5.85 23.35 3.18
C GLU A 111 5.96 22.00 2.49
N LYS A 112 5.26 21.81 1.36
CA LYS A 112 5.41 20.61 0.53
C LYS A 112 6.86 20.40 0.09
N SER A 113 7.56 21.47 -0.27
CA SER A 113 8.97 21.41 -0.67
C SER A 113 9.87 21.04 0.51
N TRP A 114 9.61 21.63 1.68
CA TRP A 114 10.35 21.32 2.90
C TRP A 114 10.13 19.86 3.34
N LEU A 115 8.88 19.39 3.43
CA LEU A 115 8.54 18.00 3.73
C LEU A 115 9.13 17.02 2.71
N ALA A 116 9.17 17.39 1.42
CA ALA A 116 9.82 16.57 0.40
C ALA A 116 11.34 16.50 0.60
N GLY A 117 11.97 17.59 1.08
CA GLY A 117 13.39 17.64 1.46
C GLY A 117 13.70 16.78 2.68
N GLU A 118 12.91 16.90 3.76
CA GLU A 118 13.08 16.08 4.96
C GLU A 118 12.91 14.58 4.66
N ARG A 119 11.88 14.22 3.89
CA ARG A 119 11.70 12.84 3.39
C ARG A 119 12.87 12.40 2.52
N PHE A 120 13.46 13.33 1.76
CA PHE A 120 14.61 13.01 0.95
C PHE A 120 15.79 12.62 1.81
N ASP A 121 16.10 13.43 2.81
CA ASP A 121 17.24 13.24 3.69
C ASP A 121 17.07 11.99 4.58
N ASP A 122 15.88 11.70 5.12
CA ASP A 122 15.63 10.46 5.89
C ASP A 122 15.84 9.20 5.04
N ILE A 123 15.25 9.15 3.84
CA ILE A 123 15.38 7.98 2.97
C ILE A 123 16.82 7.83 2.49
N ALA A 124 17.46 8.94 2.09
CA ALA A 124 18.87 8.97 1.69
C ALA A 124 19.76 8.41 2.80
N SER A 125 19.57 8.86 4.04
CA SER A 125 20.34 8.43 5.19
C SER A 125 20.18 6.93 5.46
N GLY A 126 18.94 6.41 5.34
CA GLY A 126 18.66 4.99 5.47
C GLY A 126 19.29 4.12 4.37
N ILE A 127 19.36 4.61 3.13
CA ILE A 127 20.02 3.90 2.01
C ILE A 127 21.54 3.91 2.18
N CYS A 128 22.11 5.08 2.51
CA CYS A 128 23.52 5.25 2.80
C CYS A 128 23.97 4.30 3.92
N SER A 129 23.21 4.27 5.02
CA SER A 129 23.49 3.41 6.17
C SER A 129 23.39 1.90 5.90
N ARG A 130 22.91 1.50 4.72
CA ARG A 130 23.03 0.12 4.26
C ARG A 130 24.23 -0.04 3.33
N ALA A 131 24.33 0.83 2.33
CA ALA A 131 25.33 0.72 1.28
C ALA A 131 26.76 0.78 1.84
N PHE A 132 27.00 1.60 2.86
CA PHE A 132 28.32 1.72 3.47
C PHE A 132 28.68 0.51 4.37
N THR A 133 27.70 -0.21 4.93
CA THR A 133 27.96 -1.44 5.71
C THR A 133 28.47 -2.53 4.78
N GLU A 134 27.87 -2.64 3.60
CA GLU A 134 28.27 -3.62 2.59
C GLU A 134 29.72 -3.38 2.11
N ASP A 135 30.17 -2.12 1.98
CA ASP A 135 31.56 -1.80 1.63
C ASP A 135 32.55 -2.14 2.77
N VAL A 136 32.14 -2.07 4.04
CA VAL A 136 32.96 -2.38 5.22
C VAL A 136 33.18 -3.89 5.39
N ASP A 137 32.13 -4.69 5.16
CA ASP A 137 32.22 -6.16 5.19
C ASP A 137 33.15 -6.72 4.10
N GLU A 138 33.31 -6.01 2.98
CA GLU A 138 34.27 -6.37 1.91
C GLU A 138 35.72 -5.94 2.23
N THR A 139 35.93 -4.91 3.06
CA THR A 139 37.26 -4.31 3.31
C THR A 139 37.86 -4.61 4.69
N GLY A 140 37.11 -5.27 5.58
CA GLY A 140 37.63 -5.87 6.82
C GLY A 140 38.07 -4.89 7.90
N THR A 141 37.52 -3.67 7.91
CA THR A 141 37.84 -2.64 8.94
C THR A 141 36.63 -2.44 9.87
N ASP A 142 36.86 -2.07 11.14
CA ASP A 142 35.85 -2.12 12.22
C ASP A 142 34.57 -1.28 11.95
N GLY A 143 33.41 -1.88 12.22
CA GLY A 143 32.08 -1.46 11.77
C GLY A 143 31.34 -0.48 12.68
N SER A 144 32.01 0.55 13.18
CA SER A 144 31.36 1.62 13.94
C SER A 144 30.75 2.68 13.02
N TYR A 145 29.44 2.59 12.81
CA TYR A 145 28.61 3.63 12.19
C TYR A 145 28.63 4.91 13.01
N GLU A 146 29.43 5.89 12.61
CA GLU A 146 29.28 7.27 13.04
C GLU A 146 28.91 8.10 11.81
N GLY A 147 27.82 8.88 11.89
CA GLY A 147 27.15 9.58 10.78
C GLY A 147 27.96 10.67 10.05
N GLN A 148 29.28 10.53 9.93
CA GLN A 148 30.20 11.46 9.27
C GLN A 148 30.48 11.14 7.79
N GLU A 149 29.77 10.20 7.16
CA GLU A 149 29.99 9.84 5.75
C GLU A 149 29.08 10.56 4.73
N TYR A 150 28.13 11.39 5.16
CA TYR A 150 27.41 12.28 4.23
C TYR A 150 28.36 13.21 3.47
N ASP A 151 29.47 13.60 4.10
CA ASP A 151 30.55 14.40 3.49
C ASP A 151 31.29 13.67 2.37
N LYS A 152 31.15 12.34 2.25
CA LYS A 152 31.72 11.55 1.16
C LYS A 152 30.82 11.49 -0.07
N LEU A 153 29.61 12.05 -0.01
CA LEU A 153 28.72 12.14 -1.16
C LEU A 153 29.10 13.32 -2.05
N SER A 154 29.25 13.05 -3.33
CA SER A 154 29.39 14.08 -4.35
C SER A 154 28.02 14.58 -4.80
N GLN A 155 27.97 15.83 -5.25
CA GLN A 155 26.83 16.34 -5.99
C GLN A 155 26.62 15.52 -7.28
N VAL A 156 25.38 15.40 -7.74
CA VAL A 156 25.07 14.54 -8.90
C VAL A 156 25.78 15.01 -10.19
N ASP A 157 26.03 16.31 -10.32
CA ASP A 157 26.76 16.96 -11.42
C ASP A 157 28.26 17.12 -11.17
N HIS A 158 28.79 16.53 -10.09
CA HIS A 158 30.23 16.58 -9.80
C HIS A 158 31.04 15.91 -10.90
N HIS A 159 31.89 16.69 -11.56
CA HIS A 159 32.77 16.19 -12.61
C HIS A 159 33.90 15.36 -11.98
N SER A 160 33.92 14.06 -12.29
CA SER A 160 35.00 13.16 -11.86
C SER A 160 35.22 12.02 -12.86
N GLN A 161 36.49 11.69 -13.07
CA GLN A 161 36.89 10.46 -13.75
C GLN A 161 36.98 9.26 -12.79
N GLU A 162 36.96 9.51 -11.49
CA GLU A 162 36.90 8.47 -10.47
C GLU A 162 35.45 8.06 -10.19
N VAL A 163 35.27 6.91 -9.54
CA VAL A 163 33.94 6.46 -9.11
C VAL A 163 33.51 7.29 -7.91
N VAL A 164 32.44 8.06 -8.06
CA VAL A 164 31.80 8.84 -7.01
C VAL A 164 30.50 8.19 -6.56
N ARG A 165 30.06 8.56 -5.35
CA ARG A 165 28.73 8.24 -4.82
C ARG A 165 27.92 9.52 -4.76
N CYS A 166 26.70 9.51 -5.26
CA CYS A 166 25.79 10.64 -5.16
C CYS A 166 24.37 10.15 -4.86
N VAL A 167 23.61 10.94 -4.11
CA VAL A 167 22.21 10.66 -3.83
C VAL A 167 21.34 11.59 -4.66
N GLY A 168 20.25 11.05 -5.19
CA GLY A 168 19.29 11.84 -5.92
C GLY A 168 17.95 11.14 -6.09
N ARG A 169 17.00 11.88 -6.63
CA ARG A 169 15.66 11.41 -6.94
C ARG A 169 15.58 11.06 -8.42
N ILE A 170 15.10 9.85 -8.71
CA ILE A 170 14.81 9.40 -10.07
C ILE A 170 13.69 10.26 -10.65
N SER A 171 13.94 10.77 -11.85
CA SER A 171 12.94 11.41 -12.68
C SER A 171 13.15 10.98 -14.13
N TYR A 172 12.35 11.53 -15.04
CA TYR A 172 12.61 11.45 -16.46
C TYR A 172 12.80 12.87 -17.03
N GLU A 173 13.48 12.94 -18.17
CA GLU A 173 13.66 14.19 -18.91
C GLU A 173 12.31 14.79 -19.32
N SER A 174 12.15 16.11 -19.22
CA SER A 174 10.87 16.81 -19.40
C SER A 174 10.24 16.64 -20.78
N THR A 175 11.03 16.31 -21.79
CA THR A 175 10.58 16.02 -23.16
C THR A 175 10.00 14.60 -23.31
N SER A 176 10.24 13.73 -22.34
CA SER A 176 9.70 12.37 -22.29
C SER A 176 8.41 12.32 -21.48
N ASN A 177 7.45 11.53 -21.92
CA ASN A 177 6.22 11.23 -21.16
C ASN A 177 6.33 9.94 -20.34
N ARG A 178 7.47 9.23 -20.44
CA ARG A 178 7.67 7.91 -19.82
C ARG A 178 9.11 7.71 -19.37
N LEU A 179 9.25 7.04 -18.23
CA LEU A 179 10.55 6.55 -17.75
C LEU A 179 11.06 5.41 -18.64
N SER A 180 12.28 5.55 -19.15
CA SER A 180 13.00 4.55 -19.93
C SER A 180 14.49 4.65 -19.63
N ALA A 181 15.28 3.64 -19.99
CA ALA A 181 16.72 3.66 -19.77
C ALA A 181 17.42 4.91 -20.35
N ASN A 182 16.91 5.45 -21.47
CA ASN A 182 17.49 6.61 -22.14
C ASN A 182 16.94 7.96 -21.63
N SER A 183 15.76 7.96 -21.03
CA SER A 183 15.12 9.18 -20.51
C SER A 183 15.26 9.35 -19.01
N THR A 184 15.90 8.41 -18.30
CA THR A 184 16.04 8.49 -16.85
C THR A 184 17.10 9.50 -16.45
N VAL A 185 16.75 10.36 -15.51
CA VAL A 185 17.63 11.35 -14.92
C VAL A 185 17.67 11.22 -13.40
N LEU A 186 18.78 11.63 -12.81
CA LEU A 186 18.97 11.76 -11.37
C LEU A 186 18.97 13.23 -10.99
N VAL A 187 18.06 13.59 -10.11
CA VAL A 187 17.85 14.96 -9.63
C VAL A 187 18.50 15.09 -8.25
N GLY A 188 19.50 15.96 -8.12
CA GLY A 188 20.18 16.24 -6.85
C GLY A 188 19.31 17.04 -5.88
N ASN A 189 19.67 17.05 -4.61
CA ASN A 189 18.98 17.76 -3.54
C ASN A 189 19.87 18.83 -2.86
N SER A 190 20.58 19.63 -3.66
CA SER A 190 21.40 20.72 -3.10
C SER A 190 20.55 21.94 -2.80
N LYS A 191 20.81 22.57 -1.65
CA LYS A 191 20.13 23.80 -1.19
C LYS A 191 20.42 25.00 -2.10
N ASP A 192 21.58 25.02 -2.74
CA ASP A 192 22.04 26.16 -3.53
C ASP A 192 21.69 26.03 -5.02
N LYS A 193 21.59 24.79 -5.53
CA LYS A 193 21.40 24.52 -6.96
C LYS A 193 20.67 23.22 -7.20
N MET A 194 19.66 23.29 -8.08
CA MET A 194 19.09 22.09 -8.67
C MET A 194 20.01 21.56 -9.77
N SER A 195 20.58 20.36 -9.57
CA SER A 195 21.36 19.66 -10.59
C SER A 195 20.62 18.42 -11.07
N ILE A 196 20.66 18.18 -12.38
CA ILE A 196 19.99 17.06 -13.04
C ILE A 196 21.00 16.44 -14.00
N VAL A 197 21.20 15.13 -13.88
CA VAL A 197 22.14 14.39 -14.74
C VAL A 197 21.46 13.17 -15.35
N SER A 198 21.76 12.86 -16.60
CA SER A 198 21.27 11.65 -17.25
C SER A 198 21.93 10.42 -16.65
N LEU A 199 21.18 9.32 -16.48
CA LEU A 199 21.73 8.06 -16.02
C LEU A 199 22.04 7.15 -17.20
N ASN A 200 23.27 6.65 -17.27
CA ASN A 200 23.66 5.64 -18.24
C ASN A 200 23.76 4.26 -17.57
N PHE A 201 22.91 3.33 -18.00
CA PHE A 201 22.79 1.98 -17.45
C PHE A 201 23.62 0.93 -18.18
N SER A 202 24.49 1.30 -19.12
CA SER A 202 25.16 0.33 -20.02
C SER A 202 26.01 -0.73 -19.30
N ARG A 203 26.38 -0.47 -18.02
CA ARG A 203 27.18 -1.37 -17.18
C ARG A 203 26.36 -2.00 -16.03
N ILE A 204 25.05 -1.79 -16.00
CA ILE A 204 24.12 -2.36 -15.03
C ILE A 204 23.31 -3.45 -15.72
N PRO A 205 23.37 -4.72 -15.26
CA PRO A 205 22.68 -5.82 -15.96
C PRO A 205 21.16 -5.71 -15.90
N SER A 206 20.62 -5.26 -14.76
CA SER A 206 19.19 -5.06 -14.55
C SER A 206 18.97 -4.08 -13.41
N VAL A 207 17.96 -3.23 -13.54
CA VAL A 207 17.54 -2.29 -12.50
C VAL A 207 16.04 -2.07 -12.56
N ALA A 208 15.41 -1.89 -11.40
CA ALA A 208 14.03 -1.46 -11.29
C ALA A 208 13.99 -0.12 -10.57
N VAL A 209 13.66 0.94 -11.30
CA VAL A 209 13.50 2.29 -10.74
C VAL A 209 12.18 2.92 -11.18
N PHE A 210 11.68 3.86 -10.39
CA PHE A 210 10.44 4.59 -10.69
C PHE A 210 10.57 6.09 -10.40
N PRO A 211 9.78 6.97 -11.05
CA PRO A 211 9.84 8.41 -10.80
C PRO A 211 9.50 8.74 -9.35
N GLY A 212 10.30 9.61 -8.73
CA GLY A 212 10.18 9.97 -7.31
C GLY A 212 11.01 9.09 -6.36
N GLN A 213 11.54 7.97 -6.82
CA GLN A 213 12.38 7.10 -5.99
C GLN A 213 13.71 7.77 -5.65
N ILE A 214 14.12 7.66 -4.40
CA ILE A 214 15.42 8.14 -3.92
C ILE A 214 16.40 6.99 -3.98
N VAL A 215 17.58 7.27 -4.52
CA VAL A 215 18.61 6.26 -4.75
C VAL A 215 19.98 6.81 -4.43
N LEU A 216 20.87 5.92 -4.00
CA LEU A 216 22.30 6.17 -3.97
C LEU A 216 22.90 5.56 -5.25
N ALA A 217 23.48 6.41 -6.09
CA ALA A 217 24.12 6.02 -7.34
C ALA A 217 25.65 6.05 -7.19
N LYS A 218 26.30 4.97 -7.62
CA LYS A 218 27.76 4.84 -7.66
C LYS A 218 28.19 4.75 -9.11
N GLY A 219 29.02 5.68 -9.57
CA GLY A 219 29.37 5.79 -10.98
C GLY A 219 30.41 6.85 -11.28
N MET A 220 30.71 7.05 -12.56
CA MET A 220 31.64 8.08 -13.03
C MET A 220 30.85 9.15 -13.78
N ASN A 221 31.17 10.43 -13.60
CA ASN A 221 30.57 11.53 -14.35
C ASN A 221 31.66 12.41 -14.98
N PRO A 222 32.28 11.97 -16.09
CA PRO A 222 33.41 12.69 -16.70
C PRO A 222 33.04 14.00 -17.39
N THR A 223 31.76 14.35 -17.49
CA THR A 223 31.31 15.57 -18.17
C THR A 223 30.44 16.48 -17.29
N GLY A 224 30.05 16.01 -16.10
CA GLY A 224 29.04 16.65 -15.26
C GLY A 224 27.60 16.37 -15.70
N GLY A 225 27.35 15.99 -16.96
CA GLY A 225 25.98 15.83 -17.50
C GLY A 225 25.45 14.41 -17.57
N THR A 226 26.28 13.38 -17.40
CA THR A 226 25.84 11.97 -17.50
C THR A 226 26.62 11.09 -16.54
N LEU A 227 25.89 10.44 -15.64
CA LEU A 227 26.46 9.49 -14.68
C LEU A 227 26.44 8.08 -15.27
N PHE A 228 27.63 7.56 -15.55
CA PHE A 228 27.84 6.17 -15.98
C PHE A 228 27.81 5.24 -14.77
N LEU A 229 26.66 4.60 -14.56
CA LEU A 229 26.40 3.80 -13.37
C LEU A 229 27.29 2.55 -13.34
N ARG A 230 27.80 2.27 -12.14
CA ARG A 230 28.45 1.01 -11.76
C ARG A 230 27.59 0.21 -10.80
N GLN A 231 26.90 0.90 -9.89
CA GLN A 231 25.99 0.30 -8.92
C GLN A 231 24.92 1.33 -8.53
N ILE A 232 23.76 0.84 -8.11
CA ILE A 232 22.65 1.65 -7.63
C ILE A 232 22.04 0.96 -6.41
N PHE A 233 21.80 1.71 -5.34
CA PHE A 233 21.18 1.22 -4.12
C PHE A 233 19.82 1.90 -3.97
N THR A 234 18.79 1.08 -3.82
CA THR A 234 17.38 1.51 -3.78
C THR A 234 16.68 1.18 -2.46
N GLU A 235 17.33 0.38 -1.62
CA GLU A 235 16.76 -0.20 -0.41
C GLU A 235 17.44 0.36 0.83
N ARG A 236 16.67 0.52 1.92
CA ARG A 236 17.14 0.75 3.28
C ARG A 236 16.81 -0.45 4.14
N TYR A 237 17.60 -0.72 5.17
CA TYR A 237 17.26 -1.75 6.14
C TYR A 237 16.20 -1.24 7.12
N TRP A 238 15.18 -2.05 7.33
CA TRP A 238 14.25 -1.93 8.43
C TRP A 238 14.34 -3.20 9.27
N SER A 239 14.60 -3.04 10.56
CA SER A 239 14.49 -4.16 11.49
C SER A 239 13.01 -4.50 11.63
N PRO A 240 12.59 -5.74 11.32
CA PRO A 240 11.20 -6.13 11.55
C PRO A 240 10.89 -5.99 13.05
N PRO A 241 9.64 -5.64 13.41
CA PRO A 241 9.24 -5.61 14.81
C PRO A 241 9.49 -6.98 15.43
N ARG A 242 9.86 -6.99 16.71
CA ARG A 242 10.12 -8.24 17.44
C ARG A 242 8.85 -9.10 17.41
N ALA A 243 8.94 -10.27 16.81
CA ALA A 243 7.83 -11.21 16.78
C ALA A 243 7.40 -11.58 18.21
N PRO A 244 6.10 -11.72 18.49
CA PRO A 244 5.63 -12.18 19.78
C PRO A 244 6.22 -13.57 20.07
N SER A 245 6.64 -13.79 21.31
CA SER A 245 7.32 -15.02 21.73
C SER A 245 6.44 -16.26 21.57
N GLN A 246 5.13 -16.14 21.74
CA GLN A 246 4.14 -17.22 21.53
C GLN A 246 2.79 -16.65 21.11
N LEU A 247 2.11 -17.35 20.19
CA LEU A 247 0.70 -17.14 19.90
C LEU A 247 -0.09 -18.25 20.62
N HIS A 248 -0.92 -17.89 21.60
CA HIS A 248 -1.61 -18.87 22.45
C HIS A 248 -2.72 -19.64 21.71
N LYS A 249 -3.37 -19.03 20.70
CA LYS A 249 -4.41 -19.64 19.87
C LYS A 249 -4.30 -19.14 18.42
N PRO A 250 -4.67 -19.95 17.40
CA PRO A 250 -4.69 -19.49 16.01
C PRO A 250 -5.59 -18.26 15.83
N LEU A 251 -5.04 -17.20 15.23
CA LEU A 251 -5.78 -15.97 14.93
C LEU A 251 -6.24 -15.98 13.47
N ARG A 252 -7.50 -15.65 13.23
CA ARG A 252 -8.12 -15.65 11.89
C ARG A 252 -8.60 -14.26 11.55
N LEU A 253 -8.00 -13.71 10.51
CA LEU A 253 -8.36 -12.39 10.01
C LEU A 253 -9.06 -12.57 8.66
N LEU A 254 -10.19 -11.89 8.51
CA LEU A 254 -10.83 -11.70 7.23
C LEU A 254 -10.58 -10.27 6.77
N ILE A 255 -10.11 -10.10 5.54
CA ILE A 255 -9.81 -8.80 4.96
C ILE A 255 -10.59 -8.68 3.67
N ALA A 256 -11.34 -7.59 3.52
CA ALA A 256 -12.06 -7.26 2.29
C ALA A 256 -11.86 -5.79 1.94
N ALA A 257 -11.78 -5.50 0.65
CA ALA A 257 -11.64 -4.15 0.12
C ALA A 257 -12.75 -3.90 -0.91
N GLY A 258 -13.30 -2.70 -0.87
CA GLY A 258 -14.31 -2.27 -1.82
C GLY A 258 -13.79 -2.14 -3.26
N PRO A 259 -14.68 -1.82 -4.21
CA PRO A 259 -16.06 -1.40 -3.99
C PRO A 259 -16.96 -2.54 -3.51
N PHE A 260 -17.95 -2.20 -2.67
CA PHE A 260 -18.92 -3.16 -2.12
C PHE A 260 -20.28 -3.12 -2.83
N ALA A 261 -20.39 -2.36 -3.91
CA ALA A 261 -21.52 -2.33 -4.83
C ALA A 261 -20.99 -2.37 -6.26
N GLU A 262 -21.82 -2.84 -7.18
CA GLU A 262 -21.53 -2.79 -8.62
C GLU A 262 -21.55 -1.34 -9.13
N ASN A 263 -20.88 -1.06 -10.25
CA ASN A 263 -20.74 0.32 -10.73
C ASN A 263 -22.07 1.02 -11.09
N ASN A 264 -23.13 0.25 -11.36
CA ASN A 264 -24.43 0.72 -11.81
C ASN A 264 -25.56 0.47 -10.80
N ASP A 265 -25.22 0.14 -9.56
CA ASP A 265 -26.18 -0.06 -8.46
C ASP A 265 -25.56 0.46 -7.15
N LEU A 266 -26.41 0.78 -6.18
CA LEU A 266 -26.00 1.14 -4.83
C LEU A 266 -26.40 0.10 -3.79
N VAL A 267 -27.07 -0.98 -4.19
CA VAL A 267 -27.32 -2.13 -3.31
C VAL A 267 -25.99 -2.86 -3.08
N CYS A 268 -25.49 -2.83 -1.85
CA CYS A 268 -24.23 -3.46 -1.47
C CYS A 268 -24.40 -4.97 -1.20
N GLU A 269 -24.90 -5.73 -2.19
CA GLU A 269 -25.03 -7.20 -2.11
C GLU A 269 -23.70 -7.90 -1.72
N PRO A 270 -22.52 -7.53 -2.29
CA PRO A 270 -21.24 -8.07 -1.85
C PRO A 270 -20.94 -7.92 -0.36
N LEU A 271 -21.34 -6.80 0.25
CA LEU A 271 -21.14 -6.57 1.69
C LEU A 271 -22.07 -7.45 2.51
N GLN A 272 -23.31 -7.63 2.07
CA GLN A 272 -24.27 -8.52 2.73
C GLN A 272 -23.77 -9.98 2.71
N ASP A 273 -23.27 -10.45 1.57
CA ASP A 273 -22.71 -11.79 1.42
C ASP A 273 -21.48 -11.98 2.31
N LEU A 274 -20.61 -10.96 2.38
CA LEU A 274 -19.47 -10.95 3.29
C LEU A 274 -19.92 -11.06 4.75
N MET A 275 -20.98 -10.35 5.16
CA MET A 275 -21.51 -10.46 6.53
C MET A 275 -22.08 -11.85 6.82
N MET A 276 -22.76 -12.48 5.86
CA MET A 276 -23.22 -13.87 6.01
C MET A 276 -22.05 -14.82 6.21
N GLN A 277 -20.97 -14.64 5.45
CA GLN A 277 -19.76 -15.44 5.61
C GLN A 277 -19.07 -15.19 6.95
N CYS A 278 -19.01 -13.94 7.43
CA CYS A 278 -18.50 -13.63 8.76
C CYS A 278 -19.30 -14.33 9.86
N LYS A 279 -20.63 -14.40 9.74
CA LYS A 279 -21.48 -15.14 10.69
C LYS A 279 -21.16 -16.64 10.70
N GLN A 280 -20.87 -17.22 9.54
CA GLN A 280 -20.53 -18.63 9.38
C GLN A 280 -19.11 -18.94 9.91
N THR A 281 -18.12 -18.18 9.46
CA THR A 281 -16.70 -18.42 9.76
C THR A 281 -16.25 -17.85 11.11
N ARG A 282 -16.99 -16.87 11.65
CA ARG A 282 -16.67 -16.18 12.92
C ARG A 282 -15.19 -15.78 13.02
N PRO A 283 -14.65 -14.99 12.08
CA PRO A 283 -13.25 -14.59 12.14
C PRO A 283 -12.98 -13.81 13.44
N ASN A 284 -11.74 -13.87 13.91
CA ASN A 284 -11.33 -13.12 15.10
C ASN A 284 -11.30 -11.61 14.84
N VAL A 285 -10.90 -11.22 13.62
CA VAL A 285 -10.85 -9.81 13.20
C VAL A 285 -11.36 -9.71 11.77
N LEU A 286 -12.23 -8.73 11.53
CA LEU A 286 -12.63 -8.31 10.18
C LEU A 286 -12.00 -6.94 9.88
N ILE A 287 -11.25 -6.85 8.79
CA ILE A 287 -10.67 -5.60 8.27
C ILE A 287 -11.40 -5.25 6.98
N LEU A 288 -12.12 -4.13 6.98
CA LEU A 288 -12.81 -3.60 5.81
C LEU A 288 -12.07 -2.36 5.31
N ILE A 289 -11.75 -2.35 4.02
CA ILE A 289 -11.07 -1.25 3.35
C ILE A 289 -12.05 -0.65 2.34
N GLY A 290 -12.15 0.67 2.30
CA GLY A 290 -13.00 1.37 1.33
C GLY A 290 -12.55 1.17 -0.13
N PRO A 291 -13.30 1.73 -1.10
CA PRO A 291 -14.44 2.62 -0.86
C PRO A 291 -15.71 1.86 -0.46
N PHE A 292 -16.41 2.35 0.56
CA PHE A 292 -17.75 1.87 0.93
C PHE A 292 -18.84 2.48 0.06
N VAL A 293 -18.68 3.77 -0.22
CA VAL A 293 -19.44 4.52 -1.22
C VAL A 293 -18.41 4.99 -2.25
N ASP A 294 -18.45 4.42 -3.45
CA ASP A 294 -17.49 4.77 -4.50
C ASP A 294 -17.98 6.01 -5.25
N ILE A 295 -17.15 7.06 -5.26
CA ILE A 295 -17.43 8.30 -5.98
C ILE A 295 -17.52 8.08 -7.50
N ASN A 296 -16.91 7.01 -8.02
CA ASN A 296 -16.93 6.68 -9.44
C ASN A 296 -18.15 5.83 -9.85
N ASN A 297 -18.98 5.41 -8.89
CA ASN A 297 -20.22 4.70 -9.17
C ASN A 297 -21.19 5.60 -9.96
N SER A 298 -21.79 5.09 -11.04
CA SER A 298 -22.64 5.91 -11.91
C SER A 298 -23.87 6.45 -11.18
N CYS A 299 -24.47 5.70 -10.26
CA CYS A 299 -25.62 6.16 -9.49
C CYS A 299 -25.26 7.29 -8.50
N ILE A 300 -24.01 7.33 -8.01
CA ILE A 300 -23.50 8.45 -7.21
C ILE A 300 -23.28 9.67 -8.10
N ALA A 301 -22.64 9.50 -9.27
CA ALA A 301 -22.41 10.58 -10.23
C ALA A 301 -23.71 11.20 -10.77
N ASP A 302 -24.72 10.37 -11.01
CA ASP A 302 -26.03 10.77 -11.53
C ASP A 302 -26.97 11.35 -10.45
N GLY A 303 -26.54 11.40 -9.19
CA GLY A 303 -27.33 11.98 -8.09
C GLY A 303 -28.59 11.20 -7.74
N VAL A 304 -28.58 9.87 -7.91
CA VAL A 304 -29.73 8.99 -7.67
C VAL A 304 -30.05 8.82 -6.17
N LEU A 305 -29.09 9.14 -5.32
CA LEU A 305 -29.17 9.02 -3.86
C LEU A 305 -30.14 10.06 -3.27
N ALA A 306 -31.10 9.61 -2.46
CA ALA A 306 -32.08 10.47 -1.78
C ALA A 306 -31.74 10.74 -0.30
N GLU A 307 -30.51 10.44 0.10
CA GLU A 307 -29.93 10.76 1.41
C GLU A 307 -28.51 11.32 1.24
N SER A 308 -27.89 11.83 2.31
CA SER A 308 -26.51 12.29 2.24
C SER A 308 -25.52 11.11 2.16
N PHE A 309 -24.34 11.35 1.58
CA PHE A 309 -23.26 10.34 1.55
C PHE A 309 -22.89 9.85 2.95
N ASP A 310 -22.82 10.77 3.92
CA ASP A 310 -22.55 10.44 5.32
C ASP A 310 -23.63 9.55 5.93
N SER A 311 -24.92 9.85 5.71
CA SER A 311 -26.03 9.02 6.20
C SER A 311 -25.96 7.61 5.61
N PHE A 312 -25.72 7.52 4.30
CA PHE A 312 -25.60 6.23 3.65
C PHE A 312 -24.40 5.44 4.17
N PHE A 313 -23.23 6.07 4.31
CA PHE A 313 -22.05 5.44 4.89
C PHE A 313 -22.30 4.95 6.32
N GLN A 314 -22.88 5.77 7.18
CA GLN A 314 -23.22 5.38 8.56
C GLN A 314 -24.19 4.20 8.59
N LYS A 315 -25.18 4.16 7.68
CA LYS A 315 -26.09 3.02 7.53
C LYS A 315 -25.33 1.73 7.20
N LEU A 316 -24.39 1.78 6.26
CA LEU A 316 -23.55 0.63 5.90
C LEU A 316 -22.74 0.14 7.11
N ILE A 317 -22.08 1.05 7.84
CA ILE A 317 -21.27 0.68 9.01
C ILE A 317 -22.14 0.10 10.13
N ASN A 318 -23.29 0.71 10.41
CA ASN A 318 -24.24 0.19 11.39
C ASN A 318 -24.78 -1.19 10.97
N GLY A 319 -25.01 -1.41 9.68
CA GLY A 319 -25.38 -2.71 9.12
C GLY A 319 -24.32 -3.77 9.35
N VAL A 320 -23.03 -3.43 9.16
CA VAL A 320 -21.89 -4.32 9.47
C VAL A 320 -21.88 -4.66 10.95
N VAL A 321 -21.87 -3.65 11.83
CA VAL A 321 -21.82 -3.85 13.29
C VAL A 321 -23.00 -4.68 13.78
N SER A 322 -24.21 -4.42 13.28
CA SER A 322 -25.41 -5.20 13.66
C SER A 322 -25.38 -6.64 13.15
N SER A 323 -24.63 -6.92 12.08
CA SER A 323 -24.55 -8.25 11.49
C SER A 323 -23.53 -9.15 12.17
N VAL A 324 -22.39 -8.61 12.61
CA VAL A 324 -21.27 -9.41 13.11
C VAL A 324 -20.78 -9.03 14.51
N GLY A 325 -21.27 -7.91 15.06
CA GLY A 325 -20.97 -7.44 16.42
C GLY A 325 -21.85 -8.04 17.50
#